data_AF-A0A533HYQ3-F1
#
_entry.id   AF-A0A533HYQ3-F1
#
_cell.length_a   1.000
_cell.length_b   1.000
_cell.length_c   1.000
_cell.angle_alpha   90.00
_cell.angle_beta   90.00
_cell.angle_gamma   90.00
#
_symmetry.space_group_name_H-M   'P 1'
#
loop_
_entity.id
_entity.type
_entity.pdbx_description
1 polymer ?
#
loop_
_entity_poly.entity_id
_entity_poly.type
_entity_poly.pdbx_seq_one_letter_code
_entity_poly.pdbx_strand_id
1 'polypeptide(L)' 'MEDKHEKFIRLAESRTNSAIKSIQLIGNLANRSNYEYSKEEITELFKALEKEIQLAKRSFEWELEKKDRKFKFTRR' A
#
# COMPACT_ATOMS: atom_id res chain seq x y z
N MET A 1 4.96 -24.93 -14.16
CA MET A 1 3.72 -24.41 -13.52
C MET A 1 4.21 -23.58 -12.36
N GLU A 2 3.87 -22.28 -12.32
CA GLU A 2 4.34 -21.37 -11.25
C GLU A 2 3.69 -21.74 -9.92
N ASP A 3 4.47 -21.79 -8.83
CA ASP A 3 3.92 -22.04 -7.49
C ASP A 3 3.27 -20.78 -6.87
N LYS A 4 2.58 -20.94 -5.75
CA LYS A 4 1.87 -19.81 -5.10
C LYS A 4 2.83 -18.72 -4.62
N HIS A 5 4.04 -19.08 -4.20
CA HIS A 5 5.05 -18.16 -3.71
C HIS A 5 5.69 -17.39 -4.87
N GLU A 6 6.13 -18.07 -5.93
CA GLU A 6 6.65 -17.47 -7.16
C GLU A 6 5.64 -16.48 -7.76
N LYS A 7 4.36 -16.89 -7.83
CA LYS A 7 3.26 -16.02 -8.28
C LYS A 7 3.10 -14.78 -7.42
N PHE A 8 3.22 -14.92 -6.10
CA PHE A 8 3.16 -13.78 -5.19
C PHE A 8 4.31 -12.81 -5.45
N ILE A 9 5.55 -13.29 -5.51
CA ILE A 9 6.74 -12.46 -5.74
C ILE A 9 6.64 -11.70 -7.07
N ARG A 10 6.34 -12.40 -8.17
CA ARG A 10 6.21 -11.77 -9.50
C ARG A 10 5.14 -10.68 -9.53
N LEU A 11 3.98 -10.93 -8.93
CA LEU A 11 2.90 -9.94 -8.86
C LEU A 11 3.23 -8.79 -7.91
N ALA A 12 3.83 -9.07 -6.76
CA ALA A 12 4.21 -8.06 -5.78
C ALA A 12 5.25 -7.10 -6.36
N GLU A 13 6.29 -7.62 -7.02
CA GLU A 13 7.33 -6.81 -7.65
C GLU A 13 6.76 -5.93 -8.77
N SER A 14 5.98 -6.52 -9.68
CA SER A 14 5.35 -5.78 -10.79
C SER A 14 4.43 -4.65 -10.30
N ARG A 15 3.59 -4.92 -9.30
CA ARG A 15 2.66 -3.94 -8.74
C ARG A 15 3.37 -2.85 -7.94
N THR A 16 4.39 -3.22 -7.16
CA THR A 16 5.18 -2.26 -6.38
C THR A 16 5.91 -1.29 -7.29
N ASN A 17 6.57 -1.81 -8.33
CA ASN A 17 7.25 -0.97 -9.33
C ASN A 17 6.29 -0.04 -10.07
N SER A 18 5.06 -0.51 -10.35
CA SER A 18 4.03 0.33 -10.95
C SER A 18 3.59 1.46 -10.02
N ALA A 19 3.39 1.16 -8.72
CA ALA A 19 3.05 2.16 -7.72
C ALA A 19 4.17 3.21 -7.54
N ILE A 20 5.43 2.77 -7.48
CA ILE A 20 6.60 3.67 -7.40
C ILE A 20 6.63 4.62 -8.60
N LYS A 21 6.44 4.10 -9.82
CA LYS A 21 6.38 4.94 -11.04
C LYS A 21 5.28 5.98 -10.96
N SER A 22 4.08 5.61 -10.52
CA SER A 22 2.97 6.56 -10.34
C SER A 22 3.31 7.62 -9.30
N ILE A 23 3.92 7.25 -8.18
CA ILE A 23 4.36 8.20 -7.14
C ILE A 23 5.43 9.17 -7.68
N GLN A 24 6.36 8.69 -8.50
CA GLN A 24 7.35 9.55 -9.16
C GLN A 24 6.69 10.55 -10.11
N LEU A 25 5.70 10.12 -10.90
CA LEU A 25 4.94 11.02 -11.77
C LEU A 25 4.16 12.08 -10.99
N ILE A 26 3.57 11.70 -9.86
CA ILE A 26 2.95 12.64 -8.92
C ILE A 26 4.00 13.64 -8.40
N GLY A 27 5.20 13.17 -8.04
CA GLY A 27 6.30 14.02 -7.61
C GLY A 27 6.71 15.06 -8.65
N ASN A 28 6.65 14.73 -9.94
CA ASN A 28 6.95 15.66 -11.02
C ASN A 28 5.96 16.84 -11.11
N LEU A 29 4.76 16.71 -10.54
CA LEU A 29 3.78 17.81 -10.46
C LEU A 29 4.21 18.92 -9.50
N ALA A 30 5.26 18.70 -8.68
CA ALA A 30 5.80 19.71 -7.79
C ALA A 30 6.46 20.90 -8.52
N ASN A 31 6.66 20.81 -9.84
CA ASN A 31 7.21 21.92 -10.59
C ASN A 31 6.19 23.05 -10.77
N ARG A 32 6.28 24.09 -9.93
CA ARG A 32 5.43 25.28 -9.97
C ARG A 32 5.58 26.14 -11.23
N SER A 33 6.59 25.92 -12.08
CA SER A 33 6.66 26.60 -13.39
C SER A 33 5.58 26.10 -14.35
N ASN A 34 5.13 24.86 -14.16
CA ASN A 34 4.20 24.18 -15.06
C ASN A 34 2.79 24.04 -14.44
N TYR A 35 2.68 24.14 -13.12
CA TYR A 35 1.46 23.85 -12.38
C TYR A 35 1.21 24.83 -11.25
N GLU A 36 -0.05 25.08 -10.97
CA GLU A 36 -0.50 25.82 -9.79
C GLU A 36 -1.29 24.89 -8.88
N TYR A 37 -1.02 24.98 -7.57
CA TYR A 37 -1.66 24.18 -6.54
C TYR A 37 -1.49 24.84 -5.18
N SER A 38 -2.51 24.64 -4.34
CA SER A 38 -2.57 25.05 -2.95
C SER A 38 -1.88 24.06 -2.01
N LYS A 39 -1.69 24.44 -0.74
CA LYS A 39 -1.14 23.50 0.26
C LYS A 39 -2.18 22.46 0.66
N GLU A 40 -3.45 22.85 0.62
CA GLU A 40 -4.62 22.06 0.95
C GLU A 40 -4.76 20.89 -0.03
N GLU A 41 -4.69 21.16 -1.34
CA GLU A 41 -4.76 20.13 -2.39
C GLU A 41 -3.60 19.12 -2.28
N ILE A 42 -2.39 19.59 -1.98
CA ILE A 42 -1.23 18.71 -1.77
C ILE A 42 -1.45 17.83 -0.53
N THR A 43 -2.01 18.40 0.54
CA THR A 43 -2.32 17.67 1.76
C THR A 43 -3.37 16.59 1.52
N GLU A 44 -4.44 16.90 0.78
CA GLU A 44 -5.48 15.93 0.41
C GLU A 44 -4.93 14.80 -0.46
N LEU A 45 -4.08 15.15 -1.44
CA LEU A 45 -3.45 14.20 -2.35
C LEU A 45 -2.60 13.16 -1.58
N PHE A 46 -1.74 13.62 -0.67
CA PHE A 46 -0.89 12.69 0.10
C PHE A 46 -1.67 11.90 1.15
N LYS A 47 -2.69 12.50 1.79
CA LYS A 47 -3.59 11.77 2.70
C LYS A 47 -4.29 10.60 2.02
N ALA A 48 -4.72 10.78 0.76
CA ALA A 48 -5.34 9.71 -0.01
C ALA A 48 -4.36 8.54 -0.25
N LEU A 49 -3.12 8.83 -0.65
CA LEU A 49 -2.07 7.82 -0.86
C LEU A 49 -1.73 7.07 0.44
N GLU A 50 -1.52 7.81 1.53
CA GLU A 50 -1.23 7.23 2.85
C GLU A 50 -2.34 6.31 3.32
N LYS A 51 -3.61 6.73 3.16
CA LYS A 51 -4.77 5.90 3.53
C LYS A 51 -4.77 4.56 2.80
N GLU A 52 -4.54 4.56 1.49
CA GLU A 52 -4.50 3.32 0.71
C GLU A 52 -3.34 2.41 1.13
N ILE A 53 -2.16 2.99 1.39
CA ILE A 53 -1.01 2.22 1.91
C ILE A 53 -1.35 1.57 3.27
N GLN A 54 -2.01 2.30 4.17
CA GLN A 54 -2.43 1.77 5.47
C GLN A 54 -3.47 0.63 5.32
N LEU A 55 -4.43 0.76 4.41
CA LEU A 55 -5.43 -0.29 4.14
C LEU A 55 -4.77 -1.56 3.57
N ALA A 56 -3.83 -1.41 2.65
CA ALA A 56 -3.07 -2.53 2.11
C ALA A 56 -2.27 -3.22 3.22
N LYS A 57 -1.54 -2.47 4.06
CA LYS A 57 -0.76 -3.02 5.18
C LYS A 57 -1.64 -3.81 6.16
N ARG A 58 -2.77 -3.24 6.57
CA ARG A 58 -3.73 -3.89 7.47
C ARG A 58 -4.27 -5.20 6.91
N SER A 59 -4.45 -5.29 5.60
CA SER A 59 -4.91 -6.53 4.95
C SER A 59 -3.89 -7.67 5.12
N PHE A 60 -2.59 -7.37 4.98
CA PHE A 60 -1.53 -8.35 5.25
C PHE A 60 -1.46 -8.73 6.73
N GLU A 61 -1.50 -7.74 7.63
CA GLU A 61 -1.50 -7.97 9.08
C GLU A 61 -2.66 -8.89 9.48
N TRP A 62 -3.87 -8.61 9.00
CA TRP A 62 -5.06 -9.42 9.27
C TRP A 62 -4.93 -10.87 8.79
N GLU A 63 -4.42 -11.10 7.57
CA GLU A 63 -4.23 -12.46 7.04
C GLU A 63 -3.12 -13.21 7.79
N LEU A 64 -2.09 -12.52 8.28
CA LEU A 64 -1.03 -13.13 9.11
C LEU A 64 -1.56 -13.49 10.51
N GLU A 65 -2.34 -12.61 11.14
CA GLU A 65 -2.94 -12.82 12.47
C GLU A 65 -4.02 -13.92 12.49
N LYS A 66 -4.68 -14.19 11.35
CA LYS A 66 -5.66 -15.31 11.25
C LYS A 66 -5.07 -16.66 11.65
N LYS A 67 -3.76 -16.88 11.50
CA LYS A 67 -3.14 -18.17 11.84
C LYS A 67 -3.05 -18.46 13.34
N ASP A 68 -3.16 -17.46 14.21
CA ASP A 68 -2.99 -17.61 15.67
C ASP A 68 -4.28 -17.54 16.50
N ARG A 69 -5.45 -17.46 15.84
CA ARG A 69 -6.75 -17.40 16.52
C ARG A 69 -7.26 -18.78 16.95
N LYS A 70 -6.47 -19.53 17.73
CA LYS A 70 -7.00 -20.68 18.48
C LYS A 70 -7.46 -20.21 19.85
N PHE A 71 -8.75 -19.93 19.98
CA PHE A 71 -9.37 -19.70 21.27
C PHE A 71 -9.22 -20.95 22.17
N LYS A 72 -8.68 -20.78 23.38
CA LYS A 72 -8.63 -21.82 24.41
C LYS A 72 -9.25 -21.28 25.70
N PHE A 73 -10.21 -22.01 26.25
CA PHE A 73 -10.67 -21.79 27.61
C PHE A 73 -9.58 -22.22 28.60
N THR A 74 -9.20 -21.35 29.53
CA THR A 74 -8.47 -21.77 30.73
C THR A 74 -9.47 -22.45 31.66
N ARG A 75 -9.45 -23.79 31.73
CA ARG A 75 -10.16 -24.49 32.80
C ARG A 75 -9.40 -24.23 34.10
N ARG A 76 -10.08 -23.65 35.09
CA ARG A 76 -9.64 -23.60 36.49
C ARG A 76 -9.75 -24.99 37.10
#